data_AF-A0A1G2G1A2-F1
#
_entry.id   AF-A0A1G2G1A2-F1
#
_cell.length_a   1.000
_cell.length_b   1.000
_cell.length_c   1.000
_cell.angle_alpha   90.00
_cell.angle_beta   90.00
_cell.angle_gamma   90.00
#
_symmetry.space_group_name_H-M   'P 1'
#
loop_
_entity.id
_entity.type
_entity.pdbx_description
1 polymer ?
#
loop_
_entity_poly.entity_id
_entity_poly.type
_entity_poly.pdbx_seq_one_letter_code
_entity_poly.pdbx_strand_id
1 'polypeptide(L)' 'MVQKIANAITAIGIPFVAIFIVWAGFLFVTAQGDEKRLEQAKKTLQWALIGGAIVIGAYALSAAIVNFAKSL' A
#
# COMPACT_ATOMS: atom_id res chain seq x y z
N MET A 1 19.81 4.78 -11.43
CA MET A 1 18.60 4.42 -12.21
C MET A 1 17.52 3.82 -11.31
N VAL A 2 17.84 2.78 -10.53
CA VAL A 2 16.91 2.08 -9.62
C VAL A 2 16.16 3.03 -8.67
N GLN A 3 16.84 3.98 -8.03
CA GLN A 3 16.18 4.94 -7.13
C GLN A 3 15.11 5.81 -7.81
N LYS A 4 15.31 6.19 -9.09
CA LYS A 4 14.33 7.01 -9.83
C LYS A 4 13.04 6.22 -10.09
N ILE A 5 13.18 4.92 -10.38
CA ILE A 5 12.05 4.01 -10.60
C ILE A 5 11.30 3.79 -9.28
N ALA A 6 12.03 3.52 -8.19
CA ALA A 6 11.44 3.37 -6.87
C ALA A 6 10.64 4.63 -6.46
N ASN A 7 11.23 5.82 -6.63
CA ASN A 7 10.55 7.07 -6.33
C ASN A 7 9.28 7.28 -7.17
N ALA A 8 9.33 6.98 -8.47
CA ALA A 8 8.17 7.10 -9.36
C ALA A 8 7.03 6.15 -8.96
N ILE A 9 7.37 4.89 -8.63
CA ILE A 9 6.40 3.90 -8.15
C ILE A 9 5.79 4.35 -6.82
N THR A 10 6.60 4.81 -5.86
CA THR A 10 6.09 5.28 -4.57
C THR A 10 5.21 6.52 -4.70
N ALA A 11 5.55 7.45 -5.60
CA ALA A 11 4.77 8.66 -5.84
C ALA A 11 3.33 8.37 -6.32
N ILE A 12 3.14 7.30 -7.09
CA ILE A 12 1.83 6.87 -7.58
C ILE A 12 1.18 5.88 -6.60
N GLY A 13 1.98 4.97 -6.03
CA GLY A 13 1.52 3.89 -5.16
C GLY A 13 0.90 4.40 -3.85
N ILE A 14 1.48 5.42 -3.22
CA ILE A 14 0.94 5.97 -1.96
C ILE A 14 -0.48 6.55 -2.13
N PRO A 15 -0.75 7.44 -3.12
CA PRO A 15 -2.11 7.90 -3.39
C PRO A 15 -3.10 6.76 -3.66
N PHE A 16 -2.70 5.75 -4.42
CA PHE A 16 -3.56 4.59 -4.70
C PHE A 16 -3.91 3.82 -3.42
N VAL A 17 -2.93 3.57 -2.55
CA VAL A 17 -3.16 2.91 -1.26
C VAL A 17 -4.14 3.70 -0.41
N ALA A 18 -4.00 5.03 -0.36
CA ALA A 18 -4.91 5.90 0.37
C ALA A 18 -6.36 5.78 -0.16
N ILE A 19 -6.53 5.76 -1.49
CA ILE A 19 -7.85 5.57 -2.12
C ILE A 19 -8.45 4.21 -1.73
N PHE A 20 -7.67 3.14 -1.74
CA PHE A 20 -8.16 1.81 -1.35
C PHE A 20 -8.54 1.71 0.13
N ILE A 21 -7.82 2.41 1.02
CA ILE A 21 -8.17 2.49 2.44
C ILE A 21 -9.50 3.23 2.62
N VAL A 22 -9.67 4.36 1.93
CA VAL A 22 -10.93 5.13 1.94
C VAL A 22 -12.08 4.29 1.41
N TRP A 23 -11.88 3.57 0.30
CA TRP A 23 -12.86 2.65 -0.28
C TRP A 23 -13.24 1.53 0.69
N ALA A 24 -12.27 0.93 1.38
CA ALA A 24 -12.55 -0.06 2.41
C ALA A 24 -13.41 0.55 3.53
N GLY A 25 -13.12 1.78 3.95
CA GLY A 25 -13.93 2.53 4.92
C GLY A 25 -15.39 2.72 4.47
N PHE A 26 -15.62 3.09 3.21
CA PHE A 26 -16.97 3.15 2.65
C PHE A 26 -17.66 1.78 2.67
N LEU A 27 -16.94 0.70 2.37
CA LEU A 27 -17.49 -0.65 2.41
C LEU A 27 -17.87 -1.07 3.85
N PHE A 28 -17.11 -0.64 4.85
CA PHE A 28 -17.45 -0.84 6.27
C PHE A 28 -18.73 -0.11 6.68
N VAL A 29 -18.87 1.15 6.29
CA VAL A 29 -20.06 1.97 6.63
C VAL A 29 -21.31 1.44 5.90
N THR A 30 -21.18 1.09 4.62
CA THR A 30 -22.29 0.60 3.80
C THR A 30 -22.70 -0.85 4.10
N ALA A 31 -21.88 -1.62 4.81
CA ALA A 31 -22.22 -2.98 5.21
C ALA A 31 -23.40 -3.02 6.20
N GLN A 32 -23.66 -1.96 6.97
CA GLN A 32 -24.86 -1.80 7.82
C GLN A 32 -25.17 -3.00 8.74
N GLY A 33 -24.16 -3.76 9.18
CA GLY A 33 -24.34 -4.94 10.04
C GLY A 33 -24.49 -6.27 9.30
N ASP A 34 -24.48 -6.28 7.97
CA ASP A 34 -24.37 -7.51 7.17
C ASP A 34 -22.98 -8.13 7.37
N GLU A 35 -22.94 -9.31 7.98
CA GLU A 35 -21.70 -10.01 8.30
C GLU A 35 -20.84 -10.31 7.07
N LYS A 36 -21.45 -10.67 5.93
CA LYS A 36 -20.73 -10.99 4.69
C LYS A 36 -20.08 -9.74 4.11
N ARG A 37 -20.80 -8.62 4.11
CA ARG A 37 -20.28 -7.33 3.61
C ARG A 37 -19.22 -6.77 4.56
N LEU A 38 -19.36 -6.96 5.86
CA LEU A 38 -18.34 -6.63 6.86
C LEU A 38 -17.07 -7.47 6.67
N GLU A 39 -17.20 -8.77 6.42
CA GLU A 39 -16.04 -9.62 6.12
C GLU A 39 -15.33 -9.18 4.84
N GLN A 40 -16.10 -8.80 3.81
CA GLN A 40 -15.55 -8.25 2.58
C GLN A 40 -14.81 -6.94 2.83
N ALA A 41 -15.38 -6.01 3.60
CA ALA A 41 -14.74 -4.76 3.99
C ALA A 41 -13.42 -4.97 4.73
N LYS A 42 -13.40 -5.93 5.68
CA LYS A 42 -12.18 -6.34 6.39
C LYS A 42 -11.12 -6.87 5.44
N LYS A 43 -11.50 -7.78 4.53
CA LYS A 43 -10.57 -8.32 3.51
C LYS A 43 -10.03 -7.21 2.61
N THR A 44 -10.86 -6.30 2.13
CA THR A 44 -10.44 -5.17 1.31
C THR A 44 -9.45 -4.27 2.06
N LEU A 45 -9.71 -3.98 3.34
CA LEU A 45 -8.78 -3.21 4.16
C LEU A 45 -7.45 -3.93 4.37
N GLN A 46 -7.47 -5.24 4.65
CA GLN A 46 -6.25 -6.04 4.78
C GLN A 46 -5.41 -6.00 3.51
N TRP A 47 -6.03 -6.16 2.34
CA TRP A 47 -5.34 -6.06 1.06
C TRP A 47 -4.78 -4.65 0.79
N ALA A 48 -5.50 -3.60 1.15
CA ALA A 48 -5.01 -2.22 1.04
C ALA A 48 -3.77 -2.00 1.92
N LEU A 49 -3.77 -2.51 3.16
CA LEU A 49 -2.64 -2.42 4.07
C LEU A 49 -1.43 -3.22 3.57
N ILE A 50 -1.65 -4.44 3.06
CA ILE A 50 -0.58 -5.26 2.46
C ILE A 50 0.01 -4.54 1.25
N GLY A 51 -0.81 -4.00 0.36
CA GLY A 51 -0.36 -3.20 -0.78
C GLY A 51 0.46 -1.99 -0.35
N GLY A 52 0.03 -1.27 0.68
CA GLY A 52 0.77 -0.16 1.28
C GLY A 52 2.13 -0.58 1.82
N ALA A 53 2.17 -1.68 2.58
CA ALA A 53 3.40 -2.23 3.12
C ALA A 53 4.39 -2.63 2.01
N ILE A 54 3.91 -3.19 0.90
CA ILE A 54 4.75 -3.54 -0.26
C ILE A 54 5.35 -2.28 -0.90
N VAL A 55 4.55 -1.22 -1.11
CA VAL A 55 5.04 0.03 -1.72
C VAL A 55 6.14 0.66 -0.87
N ILE A 56 5.94 0.70 0.46
CA ILE A 56 6.92 1.25 1.40
C ILE A 56 8.15 0.34 1.49
N GLY A 57 7.95 -0.97 1.57
CA GLY A 57 9.02 -1.96 1.66
C GLY A 57 9.90 -1.98 0.41
N ALA A 58 9.33 -1.88 -0.79
CA ALA A 58 10.07 -1.81 -2.03
C ALA A 58 10.97 -0.57 -2.10
N TYR A 59 10.48 0.58 -1.65
CA TYR A 59 11.28 1.80 -1.55
C TYR A 59 12.43 1.64 -0.55
N ALA A 60 12.14 1.13 0.65
CA ALA A 60 13.13 0.91 1.69
C ALA A 60 14.24 -0.05 1.24
N LEU A 61 13.88 -1.16 0.59
CA LEU A 61 14.83 -2.13 0.03
C LEU A 61 15.68 -1.51 -1.08
N SER A 62 15.08 -0.77 -2.01
CA SER A 62 15.84 -0.07 -3.06
C SER A 62 16.85 0.90 -2.46
N ALA A 63 16.44 1.67 -1.45
CA ALA A 63 17.31 2.64 -0.80
C ALA A 63 18.46 1.93 -0.05
N ALA A 64 18.17 0.83 0.65
CA ALA A 64 19.17 0.02 1.33
C ALA A 64 20.23 -0.54 0.36
N ILE A 65 19.81 -1.11 -0.77
CA ILE A 65 20.72 -1.65 -1.79
C ILE A 65 21.60 -0.55 -2.40
N VAL A 66 21.01 0.60 -2.74
CA VAL A 66 21.76 1.74 -3.32
C VAL A 66 22.77 2.30 -2.32
N ASN A 67 22.40 2.42 -1.05
CA ASN A 67 23.28 2.91 0.00
C ASN A 67 24.43 1.94 0.25
N PHE A 68 24.14 0.63 0.32
CA PHE A 68 25.16 -0.41 0.45
C PHE A 68 26.15 -0.38 -0.72
N ALA A 69 25.65 -0.30 -1.96
CA ALA A 69 26.49 -0.25 -3.15
C ALA A 69 27.37 1.01 -3.24
N LYS A 70 26.93 2.15 -2.68
CA LYS A 70 27.74 3.38 -2.61
C LYS A 70 28.79 3.37 -1.50
N SER A 71 28.61 2.52 -0.49
CA SER A 71 29.52 2.42 0.66
C SER A 71 30.73 1.53 0.38
N LEU A 72 30.68 0.74 -0.69
CA LEU A 72 31.78 -0.03 -1.25
C LEU A 72 32.59 0.83 -2.22
#